data_AF-A0A938EFR6-F1
#
_entry.id   AF-A0A938EFR6-F1
#
_cell.length_a   1.000
_cell.length_b   1.000
_cell.length_c   1.000
_cell.angle_alpha   90.00
_cell.angle_beta   90.00
_cell.angle_gamma   90.00
#
_symmetry.space_group_name_H-M   'P 1'
#
loop_
_entity.id
_entity.type
_entity.pdbx_description
1 polymer ?
#
loop_
_entity_poly.entity_id
_entity_poly.type
_entity_poly.pdbx_seq_one_letter_code
_entity_poly.pdbx_strand_id
1 'polypeptide(L)'
;MSSHRLLLVHAHPDDETIGTGITMAKYVKAGVKVTLVTCTSGEEGEVLVPKLAHLASNKEDKLGPHRQIELANALKALGVTDHRFLGGPGKFRDSGMIGMPSNDRKDSFWQTDLQIAADELVKVIRETKPQVVVTYD
;
A
#
# COMPACT_ATOMS: atom_id res chain seq x y z
N MET A 1 -22.47 -15.58 -4.52
CA MET A 1 -21.40 -14.61 -4.26
C MET A 1 -21.37 -13.59 -5.40
N SER A 2 -21.12 -12.31 -5.11
CA SER A 2 -21.15 -11.23 -6.11
C SER A 2 -20.08 -11.43 -7.18
N SER A 3 -20.38 -11.06 -8.44
CA SER A 3 -19.40 -11.03 -9.53
C SER A 3 -18.63 -9.70 -9.59
N HIS A 4 -18.99 -8.72 -8.75
CA HIS A 4 -18.36 -7.40 -8.69
C HIS A 4 -16.99 -7.47 -8.01
N ARG A 5 -16.07 -6.64 -8.50
CA ARG A 5 -14.66 -6.61 -8.14
C ARG A 5 -14.19 -5.16 -8.09
N LEU A 6 -13.61 -4.79 -6.96
CA LEU A 6 -13.11 -3.45 -6.65
C LEU A 6 -11.61 -3.55 -6.40
N LEU A 7 -10.83 -2.74 -7.10
CA LEU A 7 -9.39 -2.57 -6.87
C LEU A 7 -9.15 -1.20 -6.25
N LEU A 8 -8.41 -1.16 -5.14
CA LEU A 8 -7.92 0.06 -4.53
C LEU A 8 -6.40 0.06 -4.59
N VAL A 9 -5.82 1.19 -4.98
CA VAL A 9 -4.37 1.36 -5.11
C VAL A 9 -3.96 2.51 -4.20
N HIS A 10 -3.14 2.22 -3.20
CA HIS A 10 -2.67 3.17 -2.20
C HIS A 10 -1.14 3.14 -2.09
N ALA A 11 -0.55 4.26 -1.66
CA ALA A 11 0.89 4.42 -1.66
C ALA A 11 1.54 3.70 -0.46
N HIS A 12 0.97 3.84 0.74
CA HIS A 12 1.57 3.38 2.00
C HIS A 12 0.59 2.57 2.88
N PRO A 13 1.11 1.83 3.86
CA PRO A 13 0.31 1.14 4.88
C PRO A 13 -0.42 2.07 5.87
N ASP A 14 -1.68 2.41 5.62
CA ASP A 14 -2.59 3.25 6.43
C ASP A 14 -3.54 4.05 5.53
N ASP A 15 -3.04 4.46 4.36
CA ASP A 15 -3.77 5.18 3.32
C ASP A 15 -5.09 4.49 2.96
N GLU A 16 -5.10 3.15 2.94
CA GLU A 16 -6.30 2.37 2.66
C GLU A 16 -7.35 2.55 3.76
N THR A 17 -6.92 2.62 5.02
CA THR A 17 -7.82 2.76 6.15
C THR A 17 -8.32 4.20 6.24
N ILE A 18 -7.42 5.18 6.08
CA ILE A 18 -7.72 6.62 6.14
C ILE A 18 -8.65 7.03 5.00
N GLY A 19 -8.30 6.68 3.77
CA GLY A 19 -9.03 7.13 2.59
C GLY A 19 -10.24 6.27 2.26
N THR A 20 -10.15 4.95 2.43
CA THR A 20 -11.12 4.02 1.85
C THR A 20 -11.57 2.88 2.76
N GLY A 21 -11.23 2.90 4.06
CA GLY A 21 -11.44 1.77 4.97
C GLY A 21 -12.92 1.38 5.10
N ILE A 22 -13.80 2.38 5.28
CA ILE A 22 -15.26 2.16 5.34
C ILE A 22 -15.79 1.64 4.00
N THR A 23 -15.27 2.15 2.88
CA THR A 23 -15.64 1.71 1.53
C THR A 23 -15.29 0.23 1.32
N MET A 24 -14.07 -0.17 1.66
CA MET A 24 -13.64 -1.57 1.58
C MET A 24 -14.50 -2.47 2.45
N ALA A 25 -14.65 -2.17 3.74
CA ALA A 25 -15.44 -2.97 4.67
C ALA A 25 -16.90 -3.13 4.23
N LYS A 26 -17.52 -2.05 3.71
CA LYS A 26 -18.87 -2.09 3.15
C LYS A 26 -18.98 -3.06 1.98
N TYR A 27 -18.04 -3.01 1.03
CA TYR A 27 -18.09 -3.86 -0.16
C TYR A 27 -17.71 -5.31 0.12
N VAL A 28 -16.77 -5.56 1.03
CA VAL A 28 -16.50 -6.90 1.59
C VAL A 28 -17.78 -7.49 2.18
N LYS A 29 -18.49 -6.76 3.05
CA LYS A 29 -19.75 -7.22 3.66
C LYS A 29 -20.86 -7.47 2.63
N ALA A 30 -20.86 -6.72 1.53
CA ALA A 30 -21.78 -6.93 0.39
C ALA A 30 -21.36 -8.09 -0.53
N GLY A 31 -20.26 -8.80 -0.21
CA GLY A 31 -19.77 -9.95 -0.98
C GLY A 31 -19.06 -9.59 -2.28
N VAL A 32 -18.64 -8.33 -2.45
CA VAL A 32 -17.77 -7.86 -3.56
C VAL A 32 -16.35 -8.34 -3.29
N LYS A 33 -15.63 -8.74 -4.36
CA LYS A 33 -14.20 -9.07 -4.23
C LYS A 33 -13.40 -7.77 -4.18
N VAL A 34 -12.81 -7.49 -3.02
CA VAL A 34 -12.00 -6.29 -2.81
C VAL A 34 -10.53 -6.70 -2.84
N THR A 35 -9.78 -6.11 -3.76
CA THR A 35 -8.32 -6.23 -3.85
C THR A 35 -7.69 -4.90 -3.45
N LEU A 36 -6.72 -4.93 -2.54
CA LEU A 36 -5.88 -3.79 -2.21
C LEU A 36 -4.47 -3.98 -2.79
N VAL A 37 -3.97 -2.96 -3.47
CA VAL A 37 -2.56 -2.82 -3.81
C VAL A 37 -1.95 -1.70 -2.95
N THR A 38 -0.86 -2.01 -2.26
CA THR A 38 -0.03 -1.02 -1.56
C THR A 38 1.31 -0.89 -2.29
N CYS A 39 1.70 0.32 -2.69
CA CYS A 39 2.89 0.50 -3.52
C CYS A 39 4.21 0.30 -2.74
N THR A 40 4.27 0.73 -1.49
CA THR A 40 5.48 0.72 -0.66
C THR A 40 5.20 0.19 0.74
N SER A 41 6.24 -0.09 1.54
CA SER A 41 6.05 -0.48 2.95
C SER A 41 6.02 0.72 3.90
N GLY A 42 6.15 1.94 3.38
CA GLY A 42 6.12 3.15 4.20
C GLY A 42 7.38 3.34 5.05
N GLU A 43 8.53 2.97 4.51
CA GLU A 43 9.83 2.94 5.18
C GLU A 43 10.30 4.31 5.68
N GLU A 44 9.87 5.40 5.04
CA GLU A 44 10.25 6.79 5.37
C GLU A 44 9.23 7.49 6.29
N GLY A 45 8.28 6.74 6.85
CA GLY A 45 7.25 7.26 7.74
C GLY A 45 7.79 7.81 9.07
N GLU A 46 7.09 8.81 9.61
CA GLU A 46 7.38 9.32 10.95
C GLU A 46 6.89 8.33 12.02
N VAL A 47 7.72 8.07 13.04
CA VAL A 47 7.36 7.19 14.16
C VAL A 47 6.97 8.00 15.37
N LEU A 48 5.67 8.14 15.60
CA LEU A 48 5.11 8.93 16.71
C LEU A 48 5.17 8.21 18.07
N VAL A 49 5.41 6.90 18.08
CA VAL A 49 5.43 6.09 19.30
C VAL A 49 6.87 6.00 19.83
N PRO A 50 7.19 6.58 21.00
CA PRO A 50 8.59 6.67 21.47
C PRO A 50 9.32 5.32 21.58
N LYS A 51 8.61 4.28 22.02
CA LYS A 51 9.17 2.91 22.13
C LYS A 51 9.56 2.30 20.77
N LEU A 52 9.01 2.80 19.67
CA LEU A 52 9.26 2.33 18.30
C LEU A 52 10.18 3.26 17.50
N ALA A 53 10.59 4.40 18.05
CA ALA A 53 11.38 5.41 17.33
C ALA A 53 12.71 4.87 16.75
N HIS A 54 13.24 3.79 17.32
CA HIS A 54 14.42 3.09 16.81
C HIS A 54 14.20 2.47 15.42
N LEU A 55 12.96 2.24 14.99
CA LEU A 55 12.64 1.63 13.69
C LEU A 55 12.74 2.60 12.51
N ALA A 56 12.78 3.92 12.75
CA ALA A 56 12.81 4.93 11.70
C ALA A 56 13.97 4.75 10.71
N SER A 57 13.80 5.23 9.47
CA SER A 57 14.79 5.08 8.38
C SER A 57 16.16 5.67 8.73
N ASN A 58 16.21 6.73 9.52
CA ASN A 58 17.44 7.35 10.02
C ASN A 58 18.04 6.67 11.27
N LYS A 59 17.48 5.53 11.69
CA LYS A 59 17.92 4.70 12.81
C LYS A 59 18.21 3.28 12.33
N GLU A 60 17.37 2.31 12.67
CA GLU A 60 17.57 0.92 12.27
C GLU A 60 17.02 0.59 10.88
N ASP A 61 16.25 1.50 10.26
CA ASP A 61 15.62 1.30 8.95
C ASP A 61 14.75 0.03 8.89
N LYS A 62 13.92 -0.16 9.92
CA LYS A 62 13.06 -1.35 10.12
C LYS A 62 11.57 -1.03 10.16
N LEU A 63 11.19 0.21 9.83
CA LEU A 63 9.79 0.64 9.88
C LEU A 63 8.93 -0.10 8.86
N GLY A 64 9.43 -0.35 7.65
CA GLY A 64 8.69 -1.07 6.60
C GLY A 64 8.16 -2.43 7.06
N PRO A 65 9.02 -3.36 7.50
CA PRO A 65 8.59 -4.65 8.04
C PRO A 65 7.61 -4.54 9.21
N HIS A 66 7.74 -3.51 10.06
CA HIS A 66 6.80 -3.25 11.15
C HIS A 66 5.42 -2.87 10.61
N ARG A 67 5.36 -1.93 9.67
CA ARG A 67 4.12 -1.46 9.04
C ARG A 67 3.42 -2.53 8.20
N GLN A 68 4.15 -3.50 7.65
CA GLN A 68 3.54 -4.66 7.00
C GLN A 68 2.68 -5.49 7.98
N ILE A 69 3.09 -5.59 9.25
CA ILE A 69 2.31 -6.25 10.30
C ILE A 69 1.10 -5.41 10.67
N GLU A 70 1.27 -4.09 10.79
CA GLU A 70 0.16 -3.16 11.06
C GLU A 70 -0.90 -3.21 9.96
N LEU A 71 -0.48 -3.19 8.70
CA LEU A 71 -1.36 -3.36 7.54
C LEU A 71 -2.12 -4.69 7.59
N ALA A 72 -1.43 -5.81 7.80
CA ALA A 72 -2.07 -7.11 7.88
C ALA A 72 -3.16 -7.15 8.98
N ASN A 73 -2.91 -6.50 10.12
CA ASN A 73 -3.90 -6.37 11.20
C ASN A 73 -5.08 -5.47 10.80
N ALA A 74 -4.82 -4.35 10.14
CA ALA A 74 -5.87 -3.45 9.64
C ALA A 74 -6.77 -4.15 8.62
N LEU A 75 -6.18 -4.85 7.64
CA LEU A 75 -6.93 -5.59 6.62
C LEU A 75 -7.76 -6.72 7.20
N LYS A 76 -7.23 -7.42 8.21
CA LYS A 76 -7.98 -8.41 8.98
C LYS A 76 -9.21 -7.80 9.65
N ALA A 77 -9.08 -6.59 10.22
CA ALA A 77 -10.21 -5.88 10.83
C ALA A 77 -11.25 -5.41 9.79
N LEU A 78 -10.80 -5.03 8.58
CA LEU A 78 -11.66 -4.61 7.47
C LEU A 78 -12.28 -5.78 6.69
N GLY A 79 -11.80 -7.01 6.91
CA GLY A 79 -12.21 -8.21 6.20
C GLY A 79 -11.66 -8.31 4.77
N VAL A 80 -10.63 -7.53 4.43
CA VAL A 80 -9.96 -7.59 3.12
C VAL A 80 -8.95 -8.73 3.13
N THR A 81 -9.08 -9.67 2.19
CA THR A 81 -8.24 -10.88 2.14
C THR A 81 -7.32 -10.94 0.92
N ASP A 82 -7.56 -10.13 -0.11
CA ASP A 82 -6.70 -10.01 -1.28
C ASP A 82 -5.90 -8.71 -1.18
N HIS A 83 -4.68 -8.83 -0.66
CA HIS A 83 -3.75 -7.72 -0.55
C HIS A 83 -2.44 -8.07 -1.24
N ARG A 84 -1.88 -7.08 -1.91
CA ARG A 84 -0.67 -7.22 -2.72
C ARG A 84 0.20 -5.99 -2.54
N PHE A 85 1.50 -6.20 -2.37
CA PHE A 85 2.46 -5.13 -2.62
C PHE A 85 2.70 -5.02 -4.13
N LEU A 86 2.77 -3.79 -4.67
CA LEU A 86 3.00 -3.56 -6.09
C LEU A 86 4.36 -4.16 -6.51
N GLY A 87 4.33 -5.18 -7.36
CA GLY A 87 5.54 -5.91 -7.77
C GLY A 87 6.19 -6.80 -6.69
N GLY A 88 5.54 -6.93 -5.53
CA GLY A 88 6.01 -7.75 -4.40
C GLY A 88 6.54 -6.91 -3.21
N PRO A 89 6.61 -7.50 -1.99
CA PRO A 89 7.08 -6.79 -0.81
C PRO A 89 8.50 -6.23 -1.00
N GLY A 90 8.69 -4.94 -0.73
CA GLY A 90 10.00 -4.28 -0.83
C GLY A 90 10.48 -4.00 -2.25
N LYS A 91 9.66 -4.22 -3.29
CA LYS A 91 10.01 -3.88 -4.68
C LYS A 91 10.28 -2.38 -4.85
N PHE A 92 9.44 -1.54 -4.24
CA PHE A 92 9.54 -0.10 -4.28
C PHE A 92 9.57 0.45 -2.86
N ARG A 93 10.59 1.26 -2.57
CA ARG A 93 10.72 1.91 -1.26
C ARG A 93 9.88 3.18 -1.22
N ASP A 94 9.30 3.48 -0.05
CA ASP A 94 8.73 4.79 0.23
C ASP A 94 9.73 5.91 -0.13
N SER A 95 9.21 6.96 -0.75
CA SER A 95 10.00 8.10 -1.20
C SER A 95 10.15 9.17 -0.12
N GLY A 96 9.37 9.09 0.96
CA GLY A 96 9.25 10.12 1.98
C GLY A 96 8.49 11.34 1.46
N MET A 97 8.34 12.34 2.34
CA MET A 97 7.68 13.59 1.97
C MET A 97 8.49 14.36 0.91
N ILE A 98 7.81 15.20 0.13
CA ILE A 98 8.45 16.07 -0.86
C ILE A 98 9.55 16.93 -0.21
N GLY A 99 10.72 16.96 -0.84
CA GLY A 99 11.89 17.70 -0.38
C GLY A 99 12.78 16.98 0.63
N MET A 100 12.46 15.73 1.01
CA MET A 100 13.31 14.92 1.89
C MET A 100 14.46 14.29 1.11
N PRO A 101 15.67 14.08 1.67
CA PRO A 101 16.77 13.42 0.95
C PRO A 101 16.45 12.02 0.39
N SER A 102 15.46 11.31 0.95
CA SER A 102 14.96 10.02 0.48
C SER A 102 14.42 10.08 -0.96
N ASN A 103 13.98 11.26 -1.38
CA ASN A 103 13.59 11.59 -2.74
C ASN A 103 14.72 11.31 -3.76
N ASP A 104 15.99 11.54 -3.43
CA ASP A 104 17.08 11.34 -4.41
C ASP A 104 17.55 9.87 -4.49
N ARG A 105 16.92 8.96 -3.75
CA ARG A 105 17.29 7.55 -3.74
C ARG A 105 16.83 6.84 -5.01
N LYS A 106 17.73 6.08 -5.64
CA LYS A 106 17.44 5.31 -6.86
C LYS A 106 16.41 4.20 -6.68
N ASP A 107 16.21 3.72 -5.45
CA ASP A 107 15.25 2.66 -5.10
C ASP A 107 13.90 3.19 -4.58
N SER A 108 13.74 4.52 -4.51
CA SER A 108 12.48 5.15 -4.10
C SER A 108 11.43 5.06 -5.22
N PHE A 109 10.17 4.86 -4.83
CA PHE A 109 9.08 4.63 -5.77
C PHE A 109 8.89 5.78 -6.76
N TRP A 110 8.99 7.02 -6.29
CA TRP A 110 8.82 8.20 -7.14
C TRP A 110 9.94 8.40 -8.20
N GLN A 111 11.11 7.74 -8.06
CA GLN A 111 12.18 7.70 -9.09
C GLN A 111 11.98 6.53 -10.06
N THR A 112 11.04 5.63 -9.77
CA THR A 112 10.80 4.45 -10.59
C THR A 112 10.23 4.89 -11.94
N ASP A 113 10.78 4.34 -13.02
CA ASP A 113 10.23 4.53 -14.35
C ASP A 113 8.74 4.14 -14.38
N LEU A 114 7.91 5.02 -14.97
CA LEU A 114 6.47 4.84 -14.98
C LEU A 114 6.04 3.52 -15.62
N GLN A 115 6.73 3.08 -16.68
CA GLN A 115 6.39 1.82 -17.36
C GLN A 115 6.64 0.63 -16.45
N ILE A 116 7.72 0.64 -15.67
CA ILE A 116 8.03 -0.42 -14.69
C ILE A 116 6.92 -0.52 -13.64
N ALA A 117 6.51 0.60 -13.05
CA ALA A 117 5.44 0.60 -12.05
C ALA A 117 4.09 0.19 -12.66
N ALA A 118 3.77 0.71 -13.86
CA ALA A 118 2.54 0.40 -14.58
C ALA A 118 2.46 -1.08 -14.95
N ASP A 119 3.55 -1.69 -15.39
CA ASP A 119 3.59 -3.11 -15.76
C ASP A 119 3.28 -4.03 -14.58
N GLU A 120 3.73 -3.67 -13.37
CA GLU A 120 3.38 -4.41 -12.16
C GLU A 120 1.88 -4.28 -11.83
N LEU A 121 1.29 -3.09 -11.99
CA LEU A 121 -0.13 -2.88 -11.72
C LEU A 121 -1.02 -3.53 -12.79
N VAL A 122 -0.60 -3.50 -14.06
CA VAL A 122 -1.31 -4.14 -15.18
C VAL A 122 -1.46 -5.64 -14.95
N LYS A 123 -0.47 -6.30 -14.36
CA LYS A 123 -0.59 -7.73 -13.97
C LYS A 123 -1.77 -7.93 -13.01
N VAL A 124 -1.86 -7.11 -11.96
CA VAL A 124 -2.97 -7.18 -10.98
C VAL A 124 -4.31 -6.87 -11.65
N ILE A 125 -4.40 -5.82 -12.46
CA ILE A 125 -5.63 -5.44 -13.17
C ILE A 125 -6.10 -6.55 -14.10
N ARG A 126 -5.20 -7.18 -14.86
CA ARG A 126 -5.56 -8.26 -15.80
C ARG A 126 -6.00 -9.54 -15.08
N GLU A 127 -5.42 -9.83 -13.92
CA GLU A 127 -5.79 -10.97 -13.10
C GLU A 127 -7.14 -10.76 -12.41
N THR A 128 -7.30 -9.61 -11.74
CA THR A 128 -8.49 -9.31 -10.92
C THR A 128 -9.65 -8.76 -11.73
N LYS A 129 -9.41 -8.19 -12.92
CA LYS A 129 -10.41 -7.61 -13.83
C LYS A 129 -11.44 -6.71 -13.10
N PRO A 130 -11.01 -5.70 -12.33
CA PRO A 130 -11.93 -4.90 -11.52
C PRO A 130 -12.87 -4.09 -12.41
N GLN A 131 -14.11 -3.86 -11.97
CA GLN A 131 -15.02 -2.92 -12.64
C GLN A 131 -14.78 -1.48 -12.17
N VAL A 132 -14.24 -1.31 -10.97
CA VAL A 132 -13.92 -0.01 -10.37
C VAL A 132 -12.49 -0.05 -9.85
N VAL A 133 -11.73 0.98 -10.18
CA VAL A 133 -10.40 1.25 -9.63
C VAL A 133 -10.46 2.57 -8.87
N VAL A 134 -9.93 2.60 -7.65
CA VAL A 134 -9.85 3.80 -6.80
C VAL A 134 -8.38 4.09 -6.51
N THR A 135 -7.99 5.36 -6.68
CA THR A 135 -6.66 5.92 -6.37
C THR A 135 -6.83 7.42 -6.09
N TYR A 136 -5.74 8.11 -5.75
CA TYR A 136 -5.67 9.56 -5.55
C TYR A 136 -6.00 10.37 -6.82
N ASP A 137 -6.25 11.68 -6.68
CA ASP A 137 -6.52 12.63 -7.77
C ASP A 137 -5.27 13.15 -8.50
#